data_AF-A0A8J4FW59-F1
#
_entry.id   AF-A0A8J4FW59-F1
#
_cell.length_a   1.000
_cell.length_b   1.000
_cell.length_c   1.000
_cell.angle_alpha   90.00
_cell.angle_beta   90.00
_cell.angle_gamma   90.00
#
_symmetry.space_group_name_H-M   'P 1'
#
loop_
_entity.id
_entity.type
_entity.pdbx_description
1 polymer ?
#
loop_
_entity_poly.entity_id
_entity_poly.type
_entity_poly.pdbx_seq_one_letter_code
_entity_poly.pdbx_strand_id
1 'polypeptide(L)'
;TLSCLSYVSYLLAQFLLSLKKRTKRLAGYRTPRSLNDDHLSPAMKLCATYTTIIILPYCFNSFTYADIIHVFRTWLGPQTRSEDDPYRFAEARHAKGFLDNKIQKDLADFLDWTERDYKKGLLPAVLSTARRLINAENATLRDELIYFRIQLGYLPTNFVKWPLVRRIVVASLALRQDRHGPLTQDLYAEGLLMQLFMQHQFSARRKGMMEFTHISKSGGTSFCRLAVDNGCQSDTEWNCLVDAFGDDPRYFDQSYHEILRRSWNTSCDDIEKPMKPRLPISCRTRRMWLQRHAQTAYANEYTAFGGFTSPVLAHPCRNMLTVLQLRHPYERIISHIKFAWIIYLLRCGERDSRAVYLKNRNRTDVWLALMPAPLNNYLIRSLLGEVVFNLPRGAISQAHLDIARGILAKHYDVLLVLEDENLFQASLRYGLGFQRLNPRHDNKAPKSAKESLPRDLWNLYDLNRLDQFGVLMARLDAIVYDAASRVAKSGVAVTPTPSPPPSQQPRCFPWDMDKPHCRDGGFRRCGWIGDR
;
A
#
# COMPACT_ATOMS: atom_id res chain seq x y z
N THR A 1 -34.60 11.94 14.30
CA THR A 1 -33.82 12.71 13.31
C THR A 1 -34.27 14.17 13.22
N LEU A 2 -35.55 14.47 12.91
CA LEU A 2 -36.07 15.85 12.85
C LEU A 2 -35.88 16.65 14.16
N SER A 3 -36.11 16.04 15.31
CA SER A 3 -35.91 16.66 16.63
C SER A 3 -34.44 16.97 16.97
N CYS A 4 -33.50 16.17 16.45
CA CYS A 4 -32.07 16.38 16.67
C CYS A 4 -31.52 17.50 15.78
N LEU A 5 -31.96 17.56 14.52
CA LEU A 5 -31.66 18.67 13.60
C LEU A 5 -32.16 20.00 14.16
N SER A 6 -33.38 20.05 14.69
CA SER A 6 -33.93 21.26 15.34
C SER A 6 -33.09 21.72 16.53
N TYR A 7 -32.56 20.80 17.34
CA TYR A 7 -31.73 21.14 18.50
C TYR A 7 -30.34 21.64 18.11
N VAL A 8 -29.71 21.04 17.09
CA VAL A 8 -28.43 21.49 16.55
C VAL A 8 -28.57 22.86 15.87
N SER A 9 -29.63 23.08 15.09
CA SER A 9 -29.95 24.38 14.50
C SER A 9 -30.21 25.45 15.58
N TYR A 10 -30.87 25.08 16.68
CA TYR A 10 -31.10 25.97 17.81
C TYR A 10 -29.79 26.37 18.51
N LEU A 11 -28.90 25.41 18.80
CA LEU A 11 -27.60 25.70 19.41
C LEU A 11 -26.69 26.52 18.50
N LEU A 12 -26.68 26.23 17.19
CA LEU A 12 -25.94 27.00 16.20
C LEU A 12 -26.47 28.45 16.10
N ALA A 13 -27.80 28.63 16.13
CA ALA A 13 -28.44 29.94 16.13
C ALA A 13 -28.12 30.75 17.40
N GLN A 14 -28.17 30.12 18.59
CA GLN A 14 -27.80 30.75 19.85
C GLN A 14 -26.32 31.18 19.88
N PHE A 15 -25.44 30.34 19.32
CA PHE A 15 -24.02 30.64 19.21
C PHE A 15 -23.73 31.80 18.24
N LEU A 16 -24.37 31.81 17.07
CA LEU A 16 -24.27 32.91 16.10
C LEU A 16 -24.84 34.22 16.66
N LEU A 17 -25.91 34.16 17.45
CA LEU A 17 -26.46 35.31 18.17
C LEU A 17 -25.50 35.83 19.25
N SER A 18 -24.81 34.94 19.96
CA SER A 18 -23.78 35.29 20.94
C SER A 18 -22.56 35.97 20.28
N LEU A 19 -22.11 35.44 19.13
CA LEU A 19 -21.06 36.06 18.31
C LEU A 19 -21.49 37.45 17.79
N LYS A 20 -22.73 37.59 17.29
CA LYS A 20 -23.29 38.87 16.83
C LYS A 20 -23.40 39.90 17.96
N LYS A 21 -23.70 39.47 19.19
CA LYS A 21 -23.69 40.34 20.39
C LYS A 21 -22.27 40.77 20.78
N ARG A 22 -21.27 39.90 20.61
CA ARG A 22 -19.86 40.22 20.88
C ARG A 22 -19.25 41.13 19.80
N THR A 23 -19.57 40.93 18.52
CA THR A 23 -19.10 41.82 17.44
C THR A 23 -19.75 43.20 17.49
N LYS A 24 -21.02 43.32 17.93
CA LYS A 24 -21.65 44.63 18.22
C LYS A 24 -20.97 45.40 19.35
N ARG A 25 -20.33 44.73 20.33
CA ARG A 25 -19.52 45.40 21.37
C ARG A 25 -18.15 45.86 20.88
N LEU A 26 -17.70 45.38 19.72
CA LEU A 26 -16.41 45.75 19.11
C LEU A 26 -16.57 46.74 17.93
N ALA A 27 -17.79 47.10 17.55
CA ALA A 27 -18.10 48.01 16.45
C ALA A 27 -17.91 49.51 16.80
N GLY A 28 -16.92 49.83 17.64
CA GLY A 28 -16.45 51.19 17.92
C GLY A 28 -15.22 51.59 17.10
N TYR A 29 -14.69 50.71 16.25
CA TYR A 29 -13.50 50.99 15.43
C TYR A 29 -13.79 50.82 13.93
N ARG A 30 -13.35 51.82 13.16
CA ARG A 30 -13.45 51.91 11.70
C ARG A 30 -12.94 50.64 11.01
N THR A 31 -13.72 50.15 10.06
CA THR A 31 -13.39 49.05 9.14
C THR A 31 -12.23 49.39 8.20
N PRO A 32 -11.34 48.43 7.91
CA PRO A 32 -10.78 48.27 6.58
C PRO A 32 -11.29 47.00 5.88
N ARG A 33 -11.24 47.06 4.54
CA ARG A 33 -11.65 46.05 3.56
C ARG A 33 -10.78 44.79 3.59
N SER A 34 -11.39 43.70 3.10
CA SER A 34 -10.86 42.36 2.75
C SER A 34 -10.29 41.50 3.89
N LEU A 35 -11.11 40.59 4.40
CA LEU A 35 -10.67 39.41 5.15
C LEU A 35 -10.46 38.25 4.17
N ASN A 36 -9.19 37.85 3.98
CA ASN A 36 -8.82 36.57 3.39
C ASN A 36 -9.08 35.42 4.38
N ASP A 37 -9.44 34.24 3.88
CA ASP A 37 -9.81 33.03 4.63
C ASP A 37 -8.71 32.42 5.53
N ASP A 38 -7.50 32.98 5.56
CA ASP A 38 -6.33 32.38 6.26
C ASP A 38 -6.26 32.68 7.77
N HIS A 39 -7.25 33.35 8.36
CA HIS A 39 -7.24 33.76 9.78
C HIS A 39 -8.38 33.19 10.62
N LEU A 40 -8.75 31.93 10.41
CA LEU A 40 -9.51 31.20 11.43
C LEU A 40 -8.63 30.98 12.66
N SER A 41 -9.03 31.60 13.79
CA SER A 41 -8.33 31.43 15.07
C SER A 41 -8.30 29.96 15.49
N PRO A 42 -7.28 29.53 16.26
CA PRO A 42 -7.22 28.16 16.79
C PRO A 42 -8.51 27.71 17.49
N ALA A 43 -9.23 28.64 18.14
CA ALA A 43 -10.52 28.37 18.79
C ALA A 43 -11.63 28.03 17.79
N MET A 44 -11.66 28.64 16.60
CA MET A 44 -12.64 28.32 15.56
C MET A 44 -12.35 26.97 14.89
N LYS A 45 -11.06 26.63 14.70
CA LYS A 45 -10.65 25.29 14.25
C LYS A 45 -11.01 24.22 15.28
N LEU A 46 -10.83 24.52 16.57
CA LEU A 46 -11.24 23.64 17.67
C LEU A 46 -12.76 23.43 17.68
N CYS A 47 -13.56 24.49 17.51
CA CYS A 47 -15.03 24.40 17.46
C CYS A 47 -15.55 23.62 16.24
N ALA A 48 -15.01 23.87 15.03
CA ALA A 48 -15.39 23.11 13.84
C ALA A 48 -15.05 21.61 13.99
N THR A 49 -13.93 21.32 14.64
CA THR A 49 -13.53 19.96 15.00
C THR A 49 -14.49 19.36 16.04
N TYR A 50 -14.89 20.12 17.06
CA TYR A 50 -15.83 19.69 18.10
C TYR A 50 -17.22 19.34 17.54
N THR A 51 -17.78 20.19 16.68
CA THR A 51 -19.10 19.96 16.04
C THR A 51 -19.07 18.72 15.14
N THR A 52 -17.97 18.50 14.43
CA THR A 52 -17.83 17.36 13.50
C THR A 52 -17.57 16.04 14.24
N ILE A 53 -16.80 16.08 15.34
CA ILE A 53 -16.42 14.88 16.09
C ILE A 53 -17.54 14.40 17.01
N ILE A 54 -18.31 15.32 17.62
CA ILE A 54 -19.22 14.96 18.72
C ILE A 54 -20.68 14.87 18.26
N ILE A 55 -21.17 15.76 17.40
CA ILE A 55 -22.61 15.85 17.12
C ILE A 55 -23.05 14.92 15.99
N LEU A 56 -22.23 14.78 14.93
CA LEU A 56 -22.55 13.93 13.78
C LEU A 56 -22.78 12.45 14.14
N PRO A 57 -21.98 11.78 15.01
CA PRO A 57 -22.17 10.37 15.32
C PRO A 57 -23.53 10.03 15.97
N TYR A 58 -24.14 10.96 16.72
CA TYR A 58 -25.42 10.72 17.41
C TYR A 58 -26.64 10.67 16.46
N CYS A 59 -26.50 11.12 15.21
CA CYS A 59 -27.59 11.12 14.24
C CYS A 59 -27.65 9.85 13.35
N PHE A 60 -26.62 8.99 13.37
CA PHE A 60 -26.48 7.83 12.46
C PHE A 60 -26.62 6.49 13.19
N ASN A 61 -27.64 6.36 14.03
CA ASN A 61 -27.77 5.28 15.01
C ASN A 61 -28.38 3.97 14.46
N SER A 62 -28.08 3.58 13.22
CA SER A 62 -28.58 2.33 12.61
C SER A 62 -27.49 1.31 12.26
N PHE A 63 -26.31 1.41 12.88
CA PHE A 63 -25.28 0.38 12.78
C PHE A 63 -25.37 -0.59 13.96
N THR A 64 -25.56 -1.87 13.67
CA THR A 64 -25.57 -2.92 14.69
C THR A 64 -24.14 -3.36 15.03
N TYR A 65 -23.90 -3.60 16.31
CA TYR A 65 -22.69 -4.11 16.97
C TYR A 65 -21.94 -5.29 16.28
N ALA A 66 -22.54 -5.98 15.32
CA ALA A 66 -21.93 -7.13 14.64
C ALA A 66 -20.83 -6.75 13.63
N ASP A 67 -20.72 -5.48 13.26
CA ASP A 67 -20.05 -5.07 12.03
C ASP A 67 -18.53 -4.93 12.14
N ILE A 68 -18.00 -4.29 13.19
CA ILE A 68 -16.54 -4.07 13.30
C ILE A 68 -15.79 -5.37 13.63
N ILE A 69 -16.39 -6.21 14.48
CA ILE A 69 -15.84 -7.52 14.84
C ILE A 69 -15.71 -8.38 13.59
N HIS A 70 -16.72 -8.32 12.70
CA HIS A 70 -16.67 -9.03 11.43
C HIS A 70 -15.51 -8.52 10.57
N VAL A 71 -15.26 -7.20 10.47
CA VAL A 71 -14.11 -6.66 9.71
C VAL A 71 -12.78 -7.25 10.20
N PHE A 72 -12.56 -7.17 11.50
CA PHE A 72 -11.33 -7.63 12.13
C PHE A 72 -11.17 -9.15 11.99
N ARG A 73 -12.24 -9.93 12.15
CA ARG A 73 -12.22 -11.40 11.94
C ARG A 73 -11.99 -11.78 10.48
N THR A 74 -12.62 -11.10 9.54
CA THR A 74 -12.49 -11.37 8.10
C THR A 74 -11.05 -11.21 7.63
N TRP A 75 -10.31 -10.23 8.17
CA TRP A 75 -8.95 -9.96 7.73
C TRP A 75 -7.85 -10.58 8.60
N LEU A 76 -8.04 -10.68 9.92
CA LEU A 76 -7.01 -11.13 10.87
C LEU A 76 -7.35 -12.47 11.54
N GLY A 77 -8.58 -12.95 11.42
CA GLY A 77 -8.99 -14.23 11.95
C GLY A 77 -8.35 -15.40 11.20
N PRO A 78 -8.42 -16.62 11.77
CA PRO A 78 -7.96 -17.83 11.10
C PRO A 78 -8.68 -17.99 9.77
N GLN A 79 -7.91 -17.98 8.68
CA GLN A 79 -8.47 -18.22 7.34
C GLN A 79 -8.65 -19.73 7.19
N THR A 80 -9.89 -20.21 7.16
CA THR A 80 -10.20 -21.59 6.77
C THR A 80 -10.02 -21.70 5.25
N ARG A 81 -8.78 -21.91 4.79
CA ARG A 81 -8.51 -22.22 3.37
C ARG A 81 -8.53 -23.73 3.13
N SER A 82 -8.87 -24.07 1.89
CA SER A 82 -9.01 -25.41 1.29
C SER A 82 -8.01 -26.44 1.80
N GLU A 83 -8.47 -27.68 1.96
CA GLU A 83 -7.75 -28.84 2.50
C GLU A 83 -6.52 -29.29 1.69
N ASP A 84 -6.28 -28.70 0.51
CA ASP A 84 -5.31 -29.18 -0.47
C ASP A 84 -3.87 -28.66 -0.33
N ASP A 85 -3.56 -27.82 0.68
CA ASP A 85 -2.17 -27.36 0.93
C ASP A 85 -1.55 -28.08 2.15
N PRO A 86 -0.82 -29.20 1.95
CA PRO A 86 -0.25 -29.99 3.03
C PRO A 86 0.81 -29.24 3.85
N TYR A 87 1.34 -28.12 3.35
CA TYR A 87 2.36 -27.32 4.05
C TYR A 87 1.78 -26.20 4.93
N ARG A 88 0.46 -25.94 4.87
CA ARG A 88 -0.22 -24.91 5.69
C ARG A 88 -1.09 -25.48 6.81
N PHE A 89 -1.29 -26.80 6.84
CA PHE A 89 -2.18 -27.49 7.79
C PHE A 89 -1.65 -27.58 9.23
N ALA A 90 -0.38 -27.25 9.47
CA ALA A 90 0.23 -27.33 10.79
C ALA A 90 -0.03 -26.09 11.67
N GLU A 91 -0.25 -24.90 11.09
CA GLU A 91 -0.42 -23.66 11.87
C GLU A 91 -1.87 -23.43 12.35
N ALA A 92 -2.88 -23.90 11.61
CA ALA A 92 -4.28 -23.56 11.90
C ALA A 92 -4.91 -24.27 13.12
N ARG A 93 -4.36 -25.40 13.58
CA ARG A 93 -4.99 -26.25 14.62
C ARG A 93 -4.79 -25.77 16.06
N HIS A 94 -4.05 -24.68 16.28
CA HIS A 94 -3.68 -24.22 17.64
C HIS A 94 -4.10 -22.78 17.98
N ALA A 95 -4.86 -22.09 17.13
CA ALA A 95 -5.32 -20.73 17.41
C ALA A 95 -6.45 -20.73 18.47
N LYS A 96 -6.12 -20.42 19.73
CA LYS A 96 -7.06 -20.35 20.85
C LYS A 96 -7.58 -18.91 21.13
N GLY A 97 -7.46 -17.99 20.17
CA GLY A 97 -7.74 -16.55 20.33
C GLY A 97 -8.31 -15.86 19.09
N PHE A 98 -8.61 -14.55 19.19
CA PHE A 98 -9.10 -13.73 18.08
C PHE A 98 -8.00 -13.54 17.02
N LEU A 99 -6.75 -13.37 17.46
CA LEU A 99 -5.55 -13.44 16.64
C LEU A 99 -4.84 -14.79 16.85
N ASP A 100 -4.21 -15.31 15.80
CA ASP A 100 -3.16 -16.32 15.96
C ASP A 100 -2.00 -15.71 16.77
N ASN A 101 -1.42 -16.48 17.71
CA ASN A 101 -0.25 -16.12 18.50
C ASN A 101 0.88 -15.53 17.64
N LYS A 102 1.07 -16.05 16.42
CA LYS A 102 2.07 -15.52 15.49
C LYS A 102 1.75 -14.08 15.05
N ILE A 103 0.49 -13.81 14.69
CA ILE A 103 0.03 -12.47 14.30
C ILE A 103 0.11 -11.51 15.48
N GLN A 104 -0.31 -11.96 16.66
CA GLN A 104 -0.24 -11.16 17.89
C GLN A 104 1.21 -10.73 18.17
N LYS A 105 2.16 -11.67 18.10
CA LYS A 105 3.59 -11.39 18.24
C LYS A 105 4.10 -10.45 17.15
N ASP A 106 3.77 -10.69 15.88
CA ASP A 106 4.19 -9.85 14.76
C ASP A 106 3.68 -8.39 14.91
N LEU A 107 2.47 -8.20 15.45
CA LEU A 107 1.91 -6.87 15.73
C LEU A 107 2.58 -6.20 16.94
N ALA A 108 2.85 -6.95 18.01
CA ALA A 108 3.56 -6.43 19.18
C ALA A 108 5.00 -6.01 18.81
N ASP A 109 5.73 -6.89 18.12
CA ASP A 109 7.08 -6.63 17.62
C ASP A 109 7.11 -5.41 16.70
N PHE A 110 6.09 -5.23 15.85
CA PHE A 110 5.94 -4.06 14.99
C PHE A 110 5.83 -2.76 15.80
N LEU A 111 5.02 -2.72 16.85
CA LEU A 111 4.85 -1.54 17.69
C LEU A 111 6.13 -1.22 18.50
N ASP A 112 6.76 -2.22 19.10
CA ASP A 112 8.00 -2.02 19.86
C ASP A 112 9.18 -1.61 18.98
N TRP A 113 9.23 -2.12 17.75
CA TRP A 113 10.21 -1.69 16.76
C TRP A 113 10.03 -0.20 16.40
N THR A 114 8.80 0.26 16.20
CA THR A 114 8.57 1.67 15.84
C THR A 114 9.01 2.66 16.91
N GLU A 115 8.94 2.31 18.19
CA GLU A 115 9.34 3.22 19.27
C GLU A 115 10.85 3.48 19.31
N ARG A 116 11.65 2.42 19.12
CA ARG A 116 13.11 2.53 19.14
C ARG A 116 13.64 3.50 18.07
N ASP A 117 12.97 3.53 16.92
CA ASP A 117 13.32 4.36 15.77
C ASP A 117 12.88 5.83 15.88
N TYR A 118 11.93 6.15 16.78
CA TYR A 118 11.29 7.46 16.82
C TYR A 118 11.34 8.10 18.20
N LYS A 119 12.45 8.81 18.46
CA LYS A 119 12.66 9.54 19.73
C LYS A 119 12.13 10.98 19.74
N LYS A 120 11.73 11.56 18.60
CA LYS A 120 11.31 12.98 18.50
C LYS A 120 10.14 13.18 17.52
N GLY A 121 9.27 14.15 17.82
CA GLY A 121 8.18 14.62 16.94
C GLY A 121 6.79 14.12 17.33
N LEU A 122 5.83 14.20 16.39
CA LEU A 122 4.42 13.82 16.62
C LEU A 122 4.18 12.30 16.64
N LEU A 123 5.11 11.49 16.10
CA LEU A 123 4.98 10.05 16.06
C LEU A 123 5.10 9.37 17.45
N PRO A 124 5.99 9.81 18.36
CA PRO A 124 5.93 9.42 19.77
C PRO A 124 4.55 9.59 20.43
N ALA A 125 3.84 10.68 20.13
CA ALA A 125 2.50 10.91 20.67
C ALA A 125 1.48 9.88 20.14
N VAL A 126 1.57 9.54 18.84
CA VAL A 126 0.78 8.47 18.23
C VAL A 126 1.08 7.12 18.88
N LEU A 127 2.36 6.79 19.10
CA LEU A 127 2.77 5.53 19.73
C LEU A 127 2.36 5.43 21.20
N SER A 128 2.52 6.52 21.96
CA SER A 128 2.05 6.61 23.34
C SER A 128 0.53 6.40 23.43
N THR A 129 -0.23 7.02 22.52
CA THR A 129 -1.68 6.86 22.44
C THR A 129 -2.09 5.45 22.02
N ALA A 130 -1.36 4.85 21.06
CA ALA A 130 -1.54 3.45 20.67
C ALA A 130 -1.39 2.49 21.86
N ARG A 131 -0.37 2.69 22.71
CA ARG A 131 -0.20 1.87 23.91
C ARG A 131 -1.33 2.05 24.92
N ARG A 132 -1.78 3.28 25.16
CA ARG A 132 -2.95 3.53 26.02
C ARG A 132 -4.20 2.85 25.46
N LEU A 133 -4.42 2.95 24.15
CA LEU A 133 -5.53 2.29 23.46
C LEU A 133 -5.50 0.76 23.63
N ILE A 134 -4.33 0.13 23.48
CA ILE A 134 -4.16 -1.32 23.66
C ILE A 134 -4.54 -1.77 25.07
N ASN A 135 -4.21 -0.96 26.07
CA ASN A 135 -4.46 -1.24 27.49
C ASN A 135 -5.83 -0.71 27.97
N ALA A 136 -6.62 -0.07 27.10
CA ALA A 136 -7.86 0.57 27.49
C ALA A 136 -8.97 -0.46 27.73
N GLU A 137 -9.45 -0.49 28.97
CA GLU A 137 -10.65 -1.22 29.36
C GLU A 137 -11.90 -0.64 28.68
N ASN A 138 -13.02 -1.38 28.73
CA ASN A 138 -14.28 -0.93 28.14
C ASN A 138 -14.74 0.45 28.63
N ALA A 139 -14.47 0.78 29.90
CA ALA A 139 -14.89 2.06 30.50
C ALA A 139 -14.11 3.27 29.95
N THR A 140 -12.84 3.09 29.56
CA THR A 140 -11.95 4.18 29.11
C THR A 140 -11.70 4.17 27.60
N LEU A 141 -12.10 3.11 26.90
CA LEU A 141 -11.89 2.97 25.45
C LEU A 141 -12.39 4.18 24.66
N ARG A 142 -13.56 4.72 25.01
CA ARG A 142 -14.16 5.87 24.31
C ARG A 142 -13.23 7.08 24.34
N ASP A 143 -12.69 7.40 25.51
CA ASP A 143 -11.85 8.59 25.71
C ASP A 143 -10.52 8.45 24.96
N GLU A 144 -9.92 7.26 24.97
CA GLU A 144 -8.70 6.99 24.21
C GLU A 144 -8.94 7.06 22.69
N LEU A 145 -10.08 6.57 22.19
CA LEU A 145 -10.44 6.71 20.77
C LEU A 145 -10.62 8.17 20.37
N ILE A 146 -11.30 8.98 21.19
CA ILE A 146 -11.47 10.42 20.97
C ILE A 146 -10.11 11.13 20.98
N TYR A 147 -9.28 10.83 21.97
CA TYR A 147 -7.94 11.40 22.08
C TYR A 147 -7.09 11.04 20.85
N PHE A 148 -7.15 9.79 20.37
CA PHE A 148 -6.43 9.38 19.17
C PHE A 148 -6.88 10.17 17.94
N ARG A 149 -8.19 10.33 17.73
CA ARG A 149 -8.72 11.15 16.62
C ARG A 149 -8.21 12.58 16.66
N ILE A 150 -8.15 13.19 17.85
CA ILE A 150 -7.59 14.52 18.06
C ILE A 150 -6.10 14.55 17.68
N GLN A 151 -5.30 13.57 18.14
CA GLN A 151 -3.87 13.48 17.78
C GLN A 151 -3.65 13.35 16.27
N LEU A 152 -4.48 12.55 15.58
CA LEU A 152 -4.42 12.45 14.12
C LEU A 152 -4.77 13.78 13.44
N GLY A 153 -5.65 14.58 14.02
CA GLY A 153 -5.99 15.92 13.53
C GLY A 153 -4.84 16.93 13.62
N TYR A 154 -3.87 16.71 14.51
CA TYR A 154 -2.66 17.53 14.61
C TYR A 154 -1.56 17.12 13.62
N LEU A 155 -1.66 15.95 13.00
CA LEU A 155 -0.69 15.55 11.98
C LEU A 155 -0.88 16.38 10.72
N PRO A 156 0.22 16.88 10.12
CA PRO A 156 0.09 17.70 8.93
C PRO A 156 -0.41 16.86 7.76
N THR A 157 -1.24 17.45 6.91
CA THR A 157 -1.82 16.73 5.75
C THR A 157 -0.75 16.27 4.76
N ASN A 158 0.42 16.91 4.76
CA ASN A 158 1.56 16.52 3.94
C ASN A 158 2.48 15.44 4.56
N PHE A 159 2.10 14.87 5.71
CA PHE A 159 2.90 13.90 6.44
C PHE A 159 3.23 12.66 5.60
N VAL A 160 4.51 12.40 5.36
CA VAL A 160 4.94 11.31 4.46
C VAL A 160 4.84 9.91 5.06
N LYS A 161 4.47 9.78 6.34
CA LYS A 161 4.38 8.50 7.06
C LYS A 161 2.95 8.12 7.44
N TRP A 162 1.95 8.63 6.71
CA TRP A 162 0.56 8.21 6.89
C TRP A 162 0.34 6.70 6.83
N PRO A 163 1.02 5.91 5.95
CA PRO A 163 0.86 4.46 5.95
C PRO A 163 1.25 3.82 7.28
N LEU A 164 2.33 4.32 7.91
CA LEU A 164 2.76 3.85 9.22
C LEU A 164 1.73 4.16 10.29
N VAL A 165 1.25 5.40 10.35
CA VAL A 165 0.26 5.84 11.35
C VAL A 165 -1.00 5.00 11.25
N ARG A 166 -1.50 4.79 10.02
CA ARG A 166 -2.67 3.96 9.75
C ARG A 166 -2.48 2.55 10.30
N ARG A 167 -1.35 1.91 9.98
CA ARG A 167 -1.05 0.53 10.43
C ARG A 167 -0.85 0.43 11.94
N ILE A 168 -0.21 1.42 12.59
CA ILE A 168 -0.10 1.49 14.05
C ILE A 168 -1.49 1.56 14.70
N VAL A 169 -2.36 2.44 14.23
CA VAL A 169 -3.71 2.62 14.80
C VAL A 169 -4.52 1.33 14.67
N VAL A 170 -4.55 0.74 13.47
CA VAL A 170 -5.31 -0.50 13.23
C VAL A 170 -4.74 -1.67 14.02
N ALA A 171 -3.41 -1.81 14.09
CA ALA A 171 -2.76 -2.82 14.92
C ALA A 171 -3.11 -2.66 16.39
N SER A 172 -3.18 -1.42 16.89
CA SER A 172 -3.54 -1.12 18.28
C SER A 172 -4.99 -1.51 18.58
N LEU A 173 -5.92 -1.24 17.65
CA LEU A 173 -7.31 -1.69 17.76
C LEU A 173 -7.42 -3.22 17.74
N ALA A 174 -6.67 -3.90 16.87
CA ALA A 174 -6.64 -5.36 16.78
C ALA A 174 -6.15 -5.99 18.09
N LEU A 175 -5.01 -5.50 18.62
CA LEU A 175 -4.41 -5.99 19.86
C LEU A 175 -5.29 -5.69 21.08
N ARG A 176 -5.93 -4.52 21.11
CA ARG A 176 -6.93 -4.22 22.14
C ARG A 176 -8.06 -5.25 22.10
N GLN A 177 -8.62 -5.49 20.91
CA GLN A 177 -9.75 -6.40 20.74
C GLN A 177 -9.40 -7.83 21.16
N ASP A 178 -8.19 -8.26 20.83
CA ASP A 178 -7.64 -9.56 21.26
C ASP A 178 -7.56 -9.66 22.79
N ARG A 179 -7.07 -8.60 23.45
CA ARG A 179 -6.85 -8.59 24.91
C ARG A 179 -8.13 -8.41 25.74
N HIS A 180 -8.99 -7.50 25.34
CA HIS A 180 -10.14 -7.05 26.15
C HIS A 180 -11.49 -7.46 25.56
N GLY A 181 -11.49 -8.25 24.49
CA GLY A 181 -12.69 -8.65 23.76
C GLY A 181 -13.21 -7.58 22.80
N PRO A 182 -14.44 -7.75 22.29
CA PRO A 182 -15.06 -6.85 21.32
C PRO A 182 -14.91 -5.36 21.64
N LEU A 183 -14.73 -4.54 20.61
CA LEU A 183 -14.85 -3.09 20.74
C LEU A 183 -16.31 -2.80 21.14
N THR A 184 -16.54 -2.15 22.29
CA THR A 184 -17.90 -1.77 22.74
C THR A 184 -18.30 -0.38 22.24
N GLN A 185 -17.36 0.31 21.60
CA GLN A 185 -17.45 1.70 21.14
C GLN A 185 -17.26 1.77 19.62
N ASP A 186 -17.98 0.91 18.89
CA ASP A 186 -17.77 0.66 17.46
C ASP A 186 -17.88 1.93 16.62
N LEU A 187 -18.84 2.80 16.91
CA LEU A 187 -19.01 4.08 16.20
C LEU A 187 -17.77 4.98 16.31
N TYR A 188 -17.07 4.97 17.45
CA TYR A 188 -15.85 5.76 17.64
C TYR A 188 -14.66 5.13 16.92
N ALA A 189 -14.56 3.80 16.94
CA ALA A 189 -13.53 3.07 16.22
C ALA A 189 -13.71 3.19 14.70
N GLU A 190 -14.94 3.06 14.20
CA GLU A 190 -15.28 3.29 12.79
C GLU A 190 -15.01 4.74 12.38
N GLY A 191 -15.39 5.72 13.20
CA GLY A 191 -15.06 7.12 12.96
C GLY A 191 -13.55 7.39 12.88
N LEU A 192 -12.75 6.67 13.67
CA LEU A 192 -11.29 6.72 13.61
C LEU A 192 -10.75 6.06 12.32
N LEU A 193 -11.27 4.90 11.93
CA LEU A 193 -10.90 4.22 10.68
C LEU A 193 -11.25 5.08 9.45
N MET A 194 -12.43 5.71 9.45
CA MET A 194 -12.85 6.63 8.39
C MET A 194 -11.95 7.87 8.31
N GLN A 195 -11.53 8.42 9.44
CA GLN A 195 -10.57 9.52 9.45
C GLN A 195 -9.23 9.10 8.81
N LEU A 196 -8.73 7.88 9.07
CA LEU A 196 -7.53 7.36 8.42
C LEU A 196 -7.72 7.17 6.91
N PHE A 197 -8.89 6.68 6.48
CA PHE A 197 -9.22 6.53 5.07
C PHE A 197 -9.25 7.87 4.33
N MET A 198 -9.87 8.90 4.92
CA MET A 198 -9.90 10.24 4.33
C MET A 198 -8.50 10.83 4.18
N GLN A 199 -7.62 10.64 5.18
CA GLN A 199 -6.22 11.08 5.09
C GLN A 199 -5.45 10.33 4.00
N HIS A 200 -5.71 9.03 3.83
CA HIS A 200 -5.15 8.24 2.73
C HIS A 200 -5.56 8.80 1.37
N GLN A 201 -6.87 9.01 1.14
CA GLN A 201 -7.38 9.59 -0.11
C GLN A 201 -6.80 10.98 -0.39
N PHE A 202 -6.74 11.85 0.62
CA PHE A 202 -6.16 13.18 0.49
C PHE A 202 -4.68 13.11 0.08
N SER A 203 -3.90 12.27 0.76
CA SER A 203 -2.49 12.05 0.45
C SER A 203 -2.29 11.51 -0.97
N ALA A 204 -3.09 10.53 -1.39
CA ALA A 204 -3.04 9.93 -2.72
C ALA A 204 -3.34 10.95 -3.82
N ARG A 205 -4.44 11.71 -3.68
CA ARG A 205 -4.82 12.77 -4.63
C ARG A 205 -3.73 13.84 -4.76
N ARG A 206 -3.16 14.29 -3.64
CA ARG A 206 -2.08 15.28 -3.62
C ARG A 206 -0.80 14.79 -4.31
N LYS A 207 -0.47 13.50 -4.14
CA LYS A 207 0.70 12.89 -4.80
C LYS A 207 0.51 12.88 -6.31
N GLY A 208 -0.67 12.49 -6.79
CA GLY A 208 -1.11 12.68 -8.17
C GLY A 208 -0.36 11.87 -9.25
N MET A 209 0.62 11.08 -8.83
CA MET A 209 1.39 10.15 -9.65
C MET A 209 1.60 8.87 -8.87
N MET A 210 1.68 7.75 -9.56
CA MET A 210 1.89 6.44 -8.98
C MET A 210 3.27 5.90 -9.35
N GLU A 211 4.05 5.55 -8.33
CA GLU A 211 5.15 4.60 -8.48
C GLU A 211 4.64 3.22 -8.10
N PHE A 212 4.73 2.29 -9.05
CA PHE A 212 4.47 0.89 -8.80
C PHE A 212 5.80 0.13 -8.65
N THR A 213 6.18 -0.21 -7.42
CA THR A 213 7.29 -1.14 -7.18
C THR A 213 6.83 -2.54 -7.57
N HIS A 214 7.16 -2.92 -8.80
CA HIS A 214 6.83 -4.21 -9.36
C HIS A 214 7.91 -5.20 -8.92
N ILE A 215 7.65 -5.93 -7.84
CA ILE A 215 8.45 -7.11 -7.51
C ILE A 215 8.24 -8.11 -8.63
N SER A 216 9.27 -8.33 -9.43
CA SER A 216 9.10 -9.04 -10.68
C SER A 216 8.47 -10.42 -10.50
N LYS A 217 7.70 -10.83 -11.51
CA LYS A 217 6.83 -12.02 -11.46
C LYS A 217 5.74 -11.97 -10.39
N SER A 218 5.35 -10.78 -9.93
CA SER A 218 4.21 -10.60 -9.03
C SER A 218 2.97 -10.06 -9.72
N GLY A 219 2.86 -10.14 -11.07
CA GLY A 219 1.64 -9.74 -11.79
C GLY A 219 1.65 -8.30 -12.33
N GLY A 220 2.81 -7.70 -12.55
CA GLY A 220 2.90 -6.29 -12.95
C GLY A 220 2.31 -5.95 -14.32
N THR A 221 2.32 -6.87 -15.29
CA THR A 221 1.63 -6.65 -16.58
C THR A 221 0.13 -6.48 -16.40
N SER A 222 -0.48 -7.35 -15.60
CA SER A 222 -1.90 -7.27 -15.25
C SER A 222 -2.21 -5.96 -14.51
N PHE A 223 -1.36 -5.58 -13.56
CA PHE A 223 -1.52 -4.32 -12.83
C PHE A 223 -1.39 -3.09 -13.73
N CYS A 224 -0.40 -3.05 -14.62
CA CYS A 224 -0.20 -1.94 -15.55
C CYS A 224 -1.42 -1.73 -16.44
N ARG A 225 -1.95 -2.82 -17.01
CA ARG A 225 -3.19 -2.78 -17.80
C ARG A 225 -4.38 -2.31 -16.98
N LEU A 226 -4.53 -2.80 -15.75
CA LEU A 226 -5.56 -2.33 -14.83
C LEU A 226 -5.43 -0.83 -14.55
N ALA A 227 -4.23 -0.32 -14.37
CA ALA A 227 -4.00 1.11 -14.17
C ALA A 227 -4.44 1.93 -15.40
N VAL A 228 -4.06 1.50 -16.61
CA VAL A 228 -4.49 2.13 -17.87
C VAL A 228 -6.00 2.06 -18.04
N ASP A 229 -6.62 0.92 -17.77
CA ASP A 229 -8.08 0.73 -17.82
C ASP A 229 -8.83 1.67 -16.85
N ASN A 230 -8.18 2.07 -15.76
CA ASN A 230 -8.69 3.04 -14.77
C ASN A 230 -8.22 4.48 -15.02
N GLY A 231 -7.70 4.79 -16.21
CA GLY A 231 -7.43 6.15 -16.66
C GLY A 231 -6.03 6.67 -16.35
N CYS A 232 -5.13 5.84 -15.82
CA CYS A 232 -3.72 6.20 -15.67
C CYS A 232 -3.03 6.27 -17.04
N GLN A 233 -2.05 7.17 -17.15
CA GLN A 233 -1.19 7.32 -18.33
C GLN A 233 0.19 6.74 -18.02
N SER A 234 0.73 5.91 -18.93
CA SER A 234 2.06 5.31 -18.83
C SER A 234 2.71 5.19 -20.21
N ASP A 235 4.03 4.96 -20.25
CA ASP A 235 4.81 4.88 -21.49
C ASP A 235 4.47 3.63 -22.32
N THR A 236 4.25 2.51 -21.62
CA THR A 236 3.91 1.24 -22.23
C THR A 236 2.69 0.63 -21.55
N GLU A 237 1.81 0.01 -22.32
CA GLU A 237 0.64 -0.71 -21.79
C GLU A 237 1.01 -2.07 -21.17
N TRP A 238 2.25 -2.53 -21.35
CA TRP A 238 2.65 -3.91 -21.04
C TRP A 238 3.30 -4.08 -19.66
N ASN A 239 4.12 -3.13 -19.24
CA ASN A 239 4.81 -3.21 -17.95
C ASN A 239 4.93 -1.86 -17.25
N CYS A 240 4.48 -0.77 -17.87
CA CYS A 240 4.56 0.58 -17.32
C CYS A 240 6.00 1.03 -17.02
N LEU A 241 7.02 0.35 -17.57
CA LEU A 241 8.41 0.78 -17.46
C LEU A 241 8.63 2.05 -18.27
N VAL A 242 9.54 2.87 -17.79
CA VAL A 242 10.06 4.04 -18.51
C VAL A 242 11.52 3.76 -18.81
N ASP A 243 11.86 3.57 -20.09
CA ASP A 243 13.20 3.15 -20.50
C ASP A 243 14.29 4.12 -20.02
N ALA A 244 13.98 5.42 -20.00
CA ALA A 244 14.88 6.47 -19.51
C ALA A 244 15.28 6.30 -18.03
N PHE A 245 14.55 5.49 -17.26
CA PHE A 245 14.85 5.25 -15.83
C PHE A 245 15.73 4.02 -15.58
N GLY A 246 15.83 3.10 -16.54
CA GLY A 246 16.62 1.88 -16.40
C GLY A 246 16.17 0.98 -15.23
N ASP A 247 14.86 0.94 -14.97
CA ASP A 247 14.26 0.17 -13.87
C ASP A 247 13.87 -1.26 -14.25
N ASP A 248 14.31 -1.74 -15.41
CA ASP A 248 14.05 -3.10 -15.85
C ASP A 248 14.71 -4.13 -14.92
N PRO A 249 14.17 -5.36 -14.84
CA PRO A 249 14.68 -6.36 -13.93
C PRO A 249 16.17 -6.67 -14.15
N ARG A 250 16.80 -7.14 -13.07
CA ARG A 250 18.15 -7.66 -13.05
C ARG A 250 18.09 -9.09 -12.53
N TYR A 251 18.24 -10.08 -13.41
CA TYR A 251 18.05 -11.47 -13.02
C TYR A 251 19.35 -12.25 -12.99
N PHE A 252 20.18 -12.07 -14.00
CA PHE A 252 21.23 -13.03 -14.28
C PHE A 252 22.61 -12.53 -13.90
N ASP A 253 23.37 -13.41 -13.29
CA ASP A 253 24.80 -13.21 -13.05
C ASP A 253 25.55 -13.44 -14.37
N GLN A 254 26.09 -12.35 -14.92
CA GLN A 254 26.86 -12.36 -16.16
C GLN A 254 28.09 -13.27 -16.07
N SER A 255 28.80 -13.24 -14.93
CA SER A 255 30.02 -14.02 -14.74
C SER A 255 29.71 -15.52 -14.74
N TYR A 256 28.62 -15.93 -14.09
CA TYR A 256 28.20 -17.33 -14.09
C TYR A 256 27.69 -17.78 -15.47
N HIS A 257 26.94 -16.92 -16.17
CA HIS A 257 26.54 -17.19 -17.55
C HIS A 257 27.75 -17.45 -18.47
N GLU A 258 28.80 -16.63 -18.36
CA GLU A 258 30.05 -16.82 -19.10
C GLU A 258 30.77 -18.12 -18.72
N ILE A 259 30.76 -18.51 -17.43
CA ILE A 259 31.31 -19.79 -16.97
C ILE A 259 30.59 -20.97 -17.63
N LEU A 260 29.25 -20.94 -17.69
CA LEU A 260 28.47 -22.00 -18.33
C LEU A 260 28.81 -22.14 -19.82
N ARG A 261 29.04 -21.00 -20.49
CA ARG A 261 29.41 -20.96 -21.91
C ARG A 261 30.82 -21.45 -22.21
N ARG A 262 31.75 -21.46 -21.23
CA ARG A 262 33.18 -21.75 -21.48
C ARG A 262 33.35 -23.01 -22.33
N SER A 263 34.12 -22.86 -23.41
CA SER A 263 34.39 -23.89 -24.43
C SER A 263 33.27 -24.22 -25.42
N TRP A 264 32.16 -23.47 -25.42
CA TRP A 264 31.08 -23.59 -26.39
C TRP A 264 30.97 -22.32 -27.25
N ASN A 265 30.88 -22.51 -28.57
CA ASN A 265 30.47 -21.46 -29.48
C ASN A 265 28.94 -21.47 -29.55
N THR A 266 28.30 -20.48 -28.93
CA THR A 266 26.83 -20.36 -28.83
C THR A 266 26.42 -19.01 -29.39
N SER A 267 25.21 -18.89 -29.94
CA SER A 267 24.70 -17.59 -30.41
C SER A 267 24.23 -16.64 -29.29
N CYS A 268 24.54 -16.96 -28.03
CA CYS A 268 24.00 -16.32 -26.83
C CYS A 268 25.13 -15.68 -26.01
N ASP A 269 25.82 -14.72 -26.62
CA ASP A 269 26.92 -13.99 -25.96
C ASP A 269 26.40 -12.95 -24.96
N ASP A 270 25.29 -12.29 -25.30
CA ASP A 270 24.65 -11.29 -24.46
C ASP A 270 23.43 -11.86 -23.72
N ILE A 271 23.45 -11.75 -22.39
CA ILE A 271 22.30 -12.14 -21.58
C ILE A 271 21.27 -11.02 -21.49
N GLU A 272 19.99 -11.37 -21.59
CA GLU A 272 18.91 -10.44 -21.32
C GLU A 272 18.81 -10.18 -19.80
N LYS A 273 18.70 -8.92 -19.36
CA LYS A 273 18.58 -8.53 -17.93
C LYS A 273 19.78 -8.93 -17.05
N PRO A 274 21.03 -8.56 -17.44
CA PRO A 274 22.21 -8.79 -16.62
C PRO A 274 22.11 -8.00 -15.31
N MET A 275 22.71 -8.51 -14.24
CA MET A 275 22.90 -7.77 -13.00
C MET A 275 23.88 -6.62 -13.23
N LYS A 276 23.36 -5.39 -13.35
CA LYS A 276 24.11 -4.16 -13.56
C LYS A 276 23.57 -3.04 -12.67
N PRO A 277 24.43 -2.09 -12.23
CA PRO A 277 24.00 -0.95 -11.43
C PRO A 277 22.97 -0.07 -12.15
N ARG A 278 22.07 0.56 -11.40
CA ARG A 278 21.15 1.56 -11.96
C ARG A 278 21.83 2.91 -12.16
N LEU A 279 21.33 3.68 -13.12
CA LEU A 279 21.59 5.11 -13.19
C LEU A 279 20.98 5.85 -11.97
N PRO A 280 21.74 6.74 -11.28
CA PRO A 280 21.29 7.41 -10.07
C PRO A 280 20.34 8.58 -10.37
N ILE A 281 19.12 8.27 -10.82
CA ILE A 281 18.09 9.28 -11.13
C ILE A 281 17.21 9.52 -9.90
N SER A 282 17.22 10.76 -9.42
CA SER A 282 16.45 11.15 -8.23
C SER A 282 14.93 11.06 -8.43
N CYS A 283 14.19 10.86 -7.34
CA CYS A 283 12.72 10.88 -7.36
C CYS A 283 12.11 12.21 -7.81
N ARG A 284 12.81 13.33 -7.60
CA ARG A 284 12.39 14.64 -8.13
C ARG A 284 12.51 14.66 -9.65
N THR A 285 13.64 14.20 -10.18
CA THR A 285 13.89 14.10 -11.63
C THR A 285 12.87 13.20 -12.30
N ARG A 286 12.61 12.01 -11.72
CA ARG A 286 11.59 11.07 -12.19
C ARG A 286 10.21 11.73 -12.27
N ARG A 287 9.77 12.39 -11.19
CA ARG A 287 8.48 13.11 -11.16
C ARG A 287 8.39 14.18 -12.25
N MET A 288 9.43 15.00 -12.39
CA MET A 288 9.45 16.05 -13.42
C MET A 288 9.39 15.46 -14.83
N TRP A 289 10.08 14.33 -15.06
CA TRP A 289 10.04 13.63 -16.34
C TRP A 289 8.62 13.12 -16.64
N LEU A 290 7.97 12.43 -15.68
CA LEU A 290 6.59 11.96 -15.83
C LEU A 290 5.62 13.11 -16.11
N GLN A 291 5.79 14.24 -15.42
CA GLN A 291 4.96 15.44 -15.62
C GLN A 291 5.10 16.00 -17.04
N ARG A 292 6.33 16.07 -17.56
CA ARG A 292 6.60 16.57 -18.92
C ARG A 292 6.00 15.67 -20.01
N HIS A 293 5.91 14.38 -19.75
CA HIS A 293 5.36 13.39 -20.70
C HIS A 293 3.90 13.03 -20.42
N ALA A 294 3.21 13.81 -19.56
CA ALA A 294 1.82 13.58 -19.16
C ALA A 294 1.54 12.15 -18.61
N GLN A 295 2.55 11.49 -18.05
CA GLN A 295 2.42 10.18 -17.43
C GLN A 295 2.03 10.32 -15.96
N THR A 296 1.16 9.43 -15.50
CA THR A 296 0.65 9.42 -14.12
C THR A 296 0.96 8.12 -13.38
N ALA A 297 1.49 7.11 -14.08
CA ALA A 297 1.89 5.84 -13.50
C ALA A 297 3.15 5.31 -14.20
N TYR A 298 4.09 4.80 -13.40
CA TYR A 298 5.22 4.03 -13.91
C TYR A 298 5.57 2.88 -12.96
N ALA A 299 6.24 1.87 -13.49
CA ALA A 299 6.74 0.72 -12.76
C ALA A 299 8.24 0.81 -12.51
N ASN A 300 8.64 0.38 -11.32
CA ASN A 300 10.02 0.14 -10.92
C ASN A 300 10.20 -1.37 -10.70
N GLU A 301 10.91 -2.06 -11.60
CA GLU A 301 11.11 -3.52 -11.57
C GLU A 301 12.46 -3.97 -10.98
N TYR A 302 13.29 -3.04 -10.50
CA TYR A 302 14.61 -3.36 -9.97
C TYR A 302 14.63 -3.31 -8.43
N THR A 303 15.06 -2.19 -7.85
CA THR A 303 15.11 -1.97 -6.40
C THR A 303 14.48 -0.63 -6.02
N ALA A 304 14.18 -0.46 -4.74
CA ALA A 304 14.00 0.85 -4.12
C ALA A 304 15.21 1.76 -4.44
N PHE A 305 14.96 3.06 -4.48
CA PHE A 305 15.99 4.07 -4.72
C PHE A 305 16.82 4.30 -3.47
N GLY A 306 17.99 4.92 -3.66
CA GLY A 306 18.97 4.98 -2.58
C GLY A 306 19.52 3.59 -2.29
N GLY A 307 19.98 3.34 -1.07
CA GLY A 307 20.48 2.01 -0.72
C GLY A 307 21.77 1.60 -1.44
N PHE A 308 22.52 2.54 -2.04
CA PHE A 308 23.78 2.25 -2.72
C PHE A 308 24.93 2.03 -1.72
N THR A 309 24.94 2.81 -0.64
CA THR A 309 25.97 2.76 0.41
C THR A 309 25.47 2.09 1.68
N SER A 310 24.17 2.20 1.96
CA SER A 310 23.57 1.62 3.17
C SER A 310 22.08 1.31 2.97
N PRO A 311 21.61 0.12 3.37
CA PRO A 311 20.21 -0.29 3.18
C PRO A 311 19.20 0.63 3.87
N VAL A 312 19.57 1.33 4.95
CA VAL A 312 18.67 2.25 5.66
C VAL A 312 18.30 3.49 4.84
N LEU A 313 19.10 3.79 3.80
CA LEU A 313 18.85 4.89 2.87
C LEU A 313 17.91 4.48 1.73
N ALA A 314 17.51 3.21 1.66
CA ALA A 314 16.59 2.76 0.62
C ALA A 314 15.19 3.35 0.83
N HIS A 315 14.57 3.81 -0.26
CA HIS A 315 13.23 4.38 -0.24
C HIS A 315 12.56 4.31 -1.63
N PRO A 316 11.22 4.21 -1.68
CA PRO A 316 10.48 4.56 -2.89
C PRO A 316 10.38 6.10 -3.02
N CYS A 317 9.83 6.59 -4.12
CA CYS A 317 9.56 8.00 -4.35
C CYS A 317 8.37 8.49 -3.53
N ARG A 318 8.66 8.98 -2.33
CA ARG A 318 7.66 9.49 -1.36
C ARG A 318 6.85 10.69 -1.86
N ASN A 319 7.31 11.35 -2.92
CA ASN A 319 6.55 12.38 -3.64
C ASN A 319 5.55 11.78 -4.63
N MET A 320 5.34 10.46 -4.66
CA MET A 320 4.35 9.76 -5.47
C MET A 320 3.56 8.82 -4.57
N LEU A 321 2.42 8.33 -5.06
CA LEU A 321 1.66 7.24 -4.45
C LEU A 321 2.44 5.96 -4.71
N THR A 322 2.91 5.33 -3.64
CA THR A 322 3.78 4.16 -3.73
C THR A 322 2.94 2.89 -3.55
N VAL A 323 2.96 2.06 -4.58
CA VAL A 323 2.19 0.81 -4.65
C VAL A 323 3.18 -0.34 -4.77
N LEU A 324 2.99 -1.39 -3.99
CA LEU A 324 3.80 -2.60 -4.12
C LEU A 324 2.89 -3.81 -4.18
N GLN A 325 3.17 -4.69 -5.15
CA GLN A 325 2.46 -5.95 -5.29
C GLN A 325 3.32 -7.10 -4.77
N LEU A 326 2.74 -7.81 -3.82
CA LEU A 326 3.28 -8.99 -3.18
C LEU A 326 2.76 -10.23 -3.89
N ARG A 327 3.64 -11.22 -3.95
CA ARG A 327 3.34 -12.57 -4.39
C ARG A 327 3.98 -13.53 -3.40
N HIS A 328 3.35 -14.67 -3.19
CA HIS A 328 3.90 -15.78 -2.44
C HIS A 328 5.30 -16.12 -2.96
N PRO A 329 6.31 -16.21 -2.07
CA PRO A 329 7.71 -16.38 -2.49
C PRO A 329 7.92 -17.63 -3.34
N TYR A 330 7.25 -18.74 -3.02
CA TYR A 330 7.41 -20.00 -3.78
C TYR A 330 6.88 -19.91 -5.20
N GLU A 331 5.68 -19.35 -5.36
CA GLU A 331 5.06 -19.13 -6.66
C GLU A 331 5.89 -18.15 -7.51
N ARG A 332 6.49 -17.15 -6.87
CA ARG A 332 7.40 -16.20 -7.52
C ARG A 332 8.69 -16.87 -8.00
N ILE A 333 9.33 -17.69 -7.17
CA ILE A 333 10.54 -18.47 -7.50
C ILE A 333 10.28 -19.38 -8.70
N ILE A 334 9.20 -20.17 -8.66
CA ILE A 334 8.78 -21.04 -9.77
C ILE A 334 8.58 -20.21 -11.04
N SER A 335 7.92 -19.06 -10.92
CA SER A 335 7.70 -18.16 -12.06
C SER A 335 8.99 -17.56 -12.61
N HIS A 336 10.00 -17.27 -11.78
CA HIS A 336 11.31 -16.81 -12.24
C HIS A 336 12.06 -17.90 -13.01
N ILE A 337 12.13 -19.11 -12.45
CA ILE A 337 12.80 -20.25 -13.09
C ILE A 337 12.17 -20.55 -14.46
N LYS A 338 10.83 -20.62 -14.51
CA LYS A 338 10.09 -20.82 -15.76
C LYS A 338 10.32 -19.70 -16.77
N PHE A 339 10.43 -18.47 -16.31
CA PHE A 339 10.69 -17.35 -17.21
C PHE A 339 12.11 -17.35 -17.76
N ALA A 340 13.10 -17.59 -16.89
CA ALA A 340 14.49 -17.72 -17.29
C ALA A 340 14.68 -18.86 -18.31
N TRP A 341 14.03 -20.00 -18.05
CA TRP A 341 13.97 -21.11 -18.99
C TRP A 341 13.51 -20.67 -20.39
N ILE A 342 12.40 -19.94 -20.46
CA ILE A 342 11.84 -19.44 -21.72
C ILE A 342 12.79 -18.44 -22.39
N ILE A 343 13.40 -17.52 -21.62
CA ILE A 343 14.40 -16.58 -22.15
C ILE A 343 15.55 -17.33 -22.83
N TYR A 344 16.14 -18.32 -22.15
CA TYR A 344 17.23 -19.10 -22.72
C TYR A 344 16.78 -19.80 -24.01
N LEU A 345 15.65 -20.52 -23.98
CA LEU A 345 15.15 -21.21 -25.18
C LEU A 345 14.93 -20.27 -26.36
N LEU A 346 14.35 -19.09 -26.13
CA LEU A 346 14.04 -18.14 -27.20
C LEU A 346 15.28 -17.40 -27.72
N ARG A 347 16.24 -17.07 -26.84
CA ARG A 347 17.42 -16.25 -27.19
C ARG A 347 18.61 -17.07 -27.64
N CYS A 348 18.89 -18.17 -26.95
CA CYS A 348 20.03 -19.03 -27.23
C CYS A 348 19.67 -20.21 -28.14
N GLY A 349 18.39 -20.40 -28.46
CA GLY A 349 17.91 -21.58 -29.17
C GLY A 349 17.89 -22.84 -28.30
N GLU A 350 17.09 -23.82 -28.70
CA GLU A 350 16.83 -25.01 -27.89
C GLU A 350 18.09 -25.87 -27.66
N ARG A 351 18.92 -26.02 -28.70
CA ARG A 351 20.15 -26.81 -28.65
C ARG A 351 21.12 -26.26 -27.60
N ASP A 352 21.52 -25.01 -27.72
CA ASP A 352 22.52 -24.40 -26.83
C ASP A 352 21.96 -24.26 -25.42
N SER A 353 20.69 -23.87 -25.29
CA SER A 353 20.01 -23.81 -24.00
C SER A 353 20.11 -25.13 -23.24
N ARG A 354 19.72 -26.24 -23.85
CA ARG A 354 19.72 -27.55 -23.17
C ARG A 354 21.13 -28.09 -22.95
N ALA A 355 22.05 -27.87 -23.89
CA ALA A 355 23.40 -28.44 -23.84
C ALA A 355 24.35 -27.66 -22.91
N VAL A 356 24.15 -26.35 -22.79
CA VAL A 356 25.09 -25.43 -22.12
C VAL A 356 24.43 -24.87 -20.86
N TYR A 357 23.44 -24.00 -21.02
CA TYR A 357 22.92 -23.18 -19.92
C TYR A 357 21.99 -23.93 -18.96
N LEU A 358 21.28 -24.94 -19.46
CA LEU A 358 20.24 -25.69 -18.75
C LEU A 358 20.60 -27.18 -18.57
N LYS A 359 21.88 -27.54 -18.82
CA LYS A 359 22.41 -28.89 -18.71
C LYS A 359 22.14 -29.50 -17.32
N ASN A 360 22.39 -28.70 -16.28
CA ASN A 360 22.27 -29.10 -14.87
C ASN A 360 21.09 -28.42 -14.16
N ARG A 361 20.04 -28.05 -14.92
CA ARG A 361 18.83 -27.37 -14.44
C ARG A 361 18.09 -28.06 -13.29
N ASN A 362 18.31 -29.34 -13.10
CA ASN A 362 17.63 -30.12 -12.08
C ASN A 362 18.19 -29.86 -10.67
N ARG A 363 19.24 -29.03 -10.54
CA ARG A 363 19.86 -28.67 -9.27
C ARG A 363 19.64 -27.20 -8.93
N THR A 364 19.25 -26.95 -7.69
CA THR A 364 18.97 -25.60 -7.18
C THR A 364 20.20 -24.70 -7.12
N ASP A 365 21.38 -25.26 -6.85
CA ASP A 365 22.63 -24.50 -6.76
C ASP A 365 23.04 -23.85 -8.09
N VAL A 366 22.78 -24.53 -9.21
CA VAL A 366 23.00 -23.99 -10.57
C VAL A 366 22.09 -22.79 -10.82
N TRP A 367 20.80 -22.90 -10.47
CA TRP A 367 19.87 -21.78 -10.62
C TRP A 367 20.21 -20.61 -9.69
N LEU A 368 20.64 -20.88 -8.46
CA LEU A 368 21.08 -19.84 -7.53
C LEU A 368 22.34 -19.13 -7.99
N ALA A 369 23.29 -19.84 -8.59
CA ALA A 369 24.47 -19.21 -9.17
C ALA A 369 24.12 -18.36 -10.39
N LEU A 370 23.14 -18.81 -11.20
CA LEU A 370 22.70 -18.10 -12.39
C LEU A 370 21.79 -16.91 -12.09
N MET A 371 20.87 -17.03 -11.13
CA MET A 371 19.90 -16.01 -10.72
C MET A 371 19.92 -15.78 -9.20
N PRO A 372 21.03 -15.24 -8.65
CA PRO A 372 21.22 -15.18 -7.21
C PRO A 372 20.19 -14.28 -6.51
N ALA A 373 19.83 -13.13 -7.10
CA ALA A 373 18.88 -12.23 -6.48
C ALA A 373 17.42 -12.72 -6.56
N PRO A 374 16.89 -13.14 -7.74
CA PRO A 374 15.50 -13.62 -7.86
C PRO A 374 15.14 -14.82 -6.97
N LEU A 375 16.12 -15.66 -6.61
CA LEU A 375 15.87 -16.93 -5.92
C LEU A 375 16.22 -16.90 -4.43
N ASN A 376 16.69 -15.77 -3.89
CA ASN A 376 17.11 -15.65 -2.49
C ASN A 376 16.68 -14.31 -1.89
N ASN A 377 15.61 -14.30 -1.10
CA ASN A 377 15.03 -13.13 -0.43
C ASN A 377 14.77 -11.96 -1.40
N TYR A 378 14.19 -12.24 -2.57
CA TYR A 378 14.05 -11.24 -3.64
C TYR A 378 13.27 -9.99 -3.20
N LEU A 379 12.21 -10.14 -2.41
CA LEU A 379 11.45 -8.98 -1.87
C LEU A 379 12.35 -8.08 -1.01
N ILE A 380 13.12 -8.66 -0.07
CA ILE A 380 14.04 -7.90 0.78
C ILE A 380 15.10 -7.19 -0.07
N ARG A 381 15.69 -7.89 -1.04
CA ARG A 381 16.66 -7.32 -1.98
C ARG A 381 16.10 -6.13 -2.74
N SER A 382 14.88 -6.26 -3.28
CA SER A 382 14.20 -5.18 -3.97
C SER A 382 13.87 -4.01 -3.06
N LEU A 383 13.56 -4.24 -1.77
CA LEU A 383 13.22 -3.17 -0.83
C LEU A 383 14.43 -2.39 -0.31
N LEU A 384 15.60 -3.02 -0.21
CA LEU A 384 16.78 -2.46 0.46
C LEU A 384 17.82 -1.82 -0.46
N GLY A 385 17.51 -1.71 -1.76
CA GLY A 385 18.40 -1.08 -2.73
C GLY A 385 19.57 -1.97 -3.17
N GLU A 386 20.46 -1.39 -3.98
CA GLU A 386 21.46 -2.16 -4.73
C GLU A 386 22.56 -2.77 -3.87
N VAL A 387 22.88 -2.17 -2.72
CA VAL A 387 23.89 -2.71 -1.80
C VAL A 387 23.47 -4.07 -1.25
N VAL A 388 22.17 -4.30 -1.05
CA VAL A 388 21.62 -5.57 -0.60
C VAL A 388 21.29 -6.47 -1.78
N PHE A 389 20.82 -5.89 -2.90
CA PHE A 389 20.41 -6.66 -4.07
C PHE A 389 21.50 -7.61 -4.57
N ASN A 390 22.76 -7.19 -4.50
CA ASN A 390 23.91 -7.97 -4.99
C ASN A 390 24.65 -8.77 -3.90
N LEU A 391 24.14 -8.82 -2.66
CA LEU A 391 24.78 -9.61 -1.59
C LEU A 391 24.84 -11.10 -1.94
N PRO A 392 25.89 -11.82 -1.51
CA PRO A 392 26.00 -13.25 -1.76
C PRO A 392 24.88 -14.06 -1.09
N ARG A 393 24.79 -15.35 -1.46
CA ARG A 393 23.86 -16.29 -0.83
C ARG A 393 24.07 -16.31 0.70
N GLY A 394 22.97 -16.30 1.46
CA GLY A 394 23.02 -16.37 2.93
C GLY A 394 23.44 -15.09 3.66
N ALA A 395 23.88 -14.03 2.96
CA ALA A 395 24.31 -12.79 3.60
C ALA A 395 23.17 -11.88 4.08
N ILE A 396 21.91 -12.19 3.70
CA ILE A 396 20.75 -11.45 4.19
C ILE A 396 20.45 -11.90 5.63
N SER A 397 20.78 -11.02 6.56
CA SER A 397 20.59 -11.18 8.00
C SER A 397 19.22 -10.69 8.48
N GLN A 398 18.92 -10.96 9.77
CA GLN A 398 17.74 -10.43 10.45
C GLN A 398 17.67 -8.89 10.43
N ALA A 399 18.81 -8.20 10.54
CA ALA A 399 18.86 -6.74 10.48
C ALA A 399 18.34 -6.20 9.14
N HIS A 400 18.64 -6.88 8.03
CA HIS A 400 18.08 -6.53 6.72
C HIS A 400 16.56 -6.68 6.72
N LEU A 401 16.04 -7.79 7.26
CA LEU A 401 14.60 -7.98 7.37
C LEU A 401 13.94 -6.84 8.16
N ASP A 402 14.50 -6.44 9.29
CA ASP A 402 13.92 -5.39 10.13
C ASP A 402 13.88 -4.05 9.38
N ILE A 403 14.93 -3.72 8.60
CA ILE A 403 14.92 -2.54 7.73
C ILE A 403 13.83 -2.68 6.64
N ALA A 404 13.71 -3.85 6.01
CA ALA A 404 12.75 -4.08 4.92
C ALA A 404 11.30 -4.02 5.40
N ARG A 405 11.00 -4.61 6.57
CA ARG A 405 9.73 -4.46 7.29
C ARG A 405 9.42 -2.98 7.52
N GLY A 406 10.43 -2.24 7.93
CA GLY A 406 10.31 -0.82 8.12
C GLY A 406 9.97 -0.04 6.87
N ILE A 407 10.63 -0.32 5.76
CA ILE A 407 10.32 0.32 4.47
C ILE A 407 8.89 -0.01 4.03
N LEU A 408 8.48 -1.29 4.12
CA LEU A 408 7.11 -1.70 3.82
C LEU A 408 6.09 -0.92 4.65
N ALA A 409 6.26 -0.93 5.98
CA ALA A 409 5.35 -0.28 6.91
C ALA A 409 5.32 1.26 6.76
N LYS A 410 6.46 1.89 6.47
CA LYS A 410 6.63 3.34 6.48
C LYS A 410 6.38 4.01 5.14
N HIS A 411 6.68 3.35 4.03
CA HIS A 411 6.87 4.03 2.75
C HIS A 411 5.96 3.58 1.62
N TYR A 412 5.27 2.45 1.75
CA TYR A 412 4.30 1.98 0.76
C TYR A 412 2.89 2.34 1.17
N ASP A 413 2.23 3.17 0.36
CA ASP A 413 0.87 3.65 0.62
C ASP A 413 -0.17 2.56 0.42
N VAL A 414 0.01 1.71 -0.58
CA VAL A 414 -0.89 0.61 -0.92
C VAL A 414 -0.09 -0.67 -1.15
N LEU A 415 -0.56 -1.75 -0.53
CA LEU A 415 -0.01 -3.09 -0.71
C LEU A 415 -1.07 -3.97 -1.39
N LEU A 416 -0.67 -4.62 -2.47
CA LEU A 416 -1.48 -5.57 -3.22
C LEU A 416 -0.98 -6.98 -2.92
N VAL A 417 -1.87 -7.94 -2.70
CA VAL A 417 -1.50 -9.34 -2.46
C VAL A 417 -2.14 -10.19 -3.55
N LEU A 418 -1.32 -10.68 -4.49
CA LEU A 418 -1.82 -11.33 -5.70
C LEU A 418 -2.67 -12.59 -5.42
N GLU A 419 -2.32 -13.37 -4.40
CA GLU A 419 -3.00 -14.64 -4.07
C GLU A 419 -4.21 -14.49 -3.15
N ASP A 420 -4.56 -13.26 -2.77
CA ASP A 420 -5.72 -12.97 -1.94
C ASP A 420 -6.63 -12.02 -2.71
N GLU A 421 -7.54 -12.60 -3.51
CA GLU A 421 -8.41 -11.85 -4.41
C GLU A 421 -9.22 -10.79 -3.67
N ASN A 422 -9.77 -11.11 -2.49
CA ASN A 422 -10.54 -10.16 -1.70
C ASN A 422 -9.66 -8.98 -1.26
N LEU A 423 -8.47 -9.27 -0.76
CA LEU A 423 -7.51 -8.25 -0.33
C LEU A 423 -7.02 -7.40 -1.51
N PHE A 424 -6.74 -8.04 -2.65
CA PHE A 424 -6.33 -7.40 -3.89
C PHE A 424 -7.41 -6.42 -4.38
N GLN A 425 -8.66 -6.89 -4.48
CA GLN A 425 -9.82 -6.10 -4.90
C GLN A 425 -10.09 -4.93 -3.95
N ALA A 426 -10.04 -5.16 -2.64
CA ALA A 426 -10.20 -4.10 -1.65
C ALA A 426 -9.11 -3.03 -1.77
N SER A 427 -7.85 -3.43 -1.93
CA SER A 427 -6.73 -2.49 -2.12
C SER A 427 -6.79 -1.75 -3.45
N LEU A 428 -7.25 -2.36 -4.55
CA LEU A 428 -7.45 -1.65 -5.80
C LEU A 428 -8.59 -0.62 -5.67
N ARG A 429 -9.74 -1.04 -5.16
CA ARG A 429 -10.93 -0.17 -5.05
C ARG A 429 -10.75 0.95 -4.04
N TYR A 430 -10.32 0.62 -2.82
CA TYR A 430 -10.25 1.55 -1.69
C TYR A 430 -8.82 2.00 -1.36
N GLY A 431 -7.80 1.33 -1.87
CA GLY A 431 -6.43 1.84 -1.83
C GLY A 431 -6.09 2.75 -3.02
N LEU A 432 -6.53 2.44 -4.24
CA LEU A 432 -6.20 3.19 -5.46
C LEU A 432 -7.36 3.95 -6.11
N GLY A 433 -8.61 3.61 -5.77
CA GLY A 433 -9.79 4.26 -6.34
C GLY A 433 -10.16 3.67 -7.68
N PHE A 434 -9.65 2.48 -8.00
CA PHE A 434 -9.91 1.80 -9.26
C PHE A 434 -11.35 1.27 -9.24
N GLN A 435 -12.09 1.54 -10.32
CA GLN A 435 -13.47 1.12 -10.48
C GLN A 435 -13.58 -0.13 -11.37
N ARG A 436 -12.68 -0.28 -12.34
CA ARG A 436 -12.60 -1.43 -13.24
C ARG A 436 -11.59 -2.42 -12.69
N LEU A 437 -12.07 -3.56 -12.19
CA LEU A 437 -11.24 -4.50 -11.45
C LEU A 437 -11.12 -5.87 -12.10
N ASN A 438 -11.42 -5.98 -13.39
CA ASN A 438 -11.39 -7.25 -14.12
C ASN A 438 -9.94 -7.77 -14.19
N PRO A 439 -9.55 -8.72 -13.33
CA PRO A 439 -8.16 -9.15 -13.27
C PRO A 439 -7.88 -9.99 -14.52
N ARG A 440 -7.05 -9.48 -15.41
CA ARG A 440 -6.54 -10.27 -16.54
C ARG A 440 -5.32 -11.03 -16.08
N HIS A 441 -5.48 -12.30 -15.72
CA HIS A 441 -4.34 -13.19 -15.55
C HIS A 441 -3.79 -13.57 -16.93
N ASP A 442 -2.89 -12.74 -17.45
CA ASP A 442 -2.37 -12.90 -18.82
C ASP A 442 -1.39 -14.06 -19.01
N ASN A 443 -1.00 -14.74 -17.92
CA ASN A 443 0.03 -15.77 -17.95
C ASN A 443 -0.52 -17.15 -17.63
N LYS A 444 -1.13 -17.82 -18.62
CA LYS A 444 -1.21 -19.28 -18.59
C LYS A 444 0.20 -19.82 -18.83
N ALA A 445 0.82 -20.39 -17.80
CA ALA A 445 2.16 -20.97 -17.95
C ALA A 445 2.13 -22.05 -19.06
N PRO A 446 3.09 -22.04 -20.00
CA PRO A 446 3.17 -23.08 -21.01
C PRO A 446 3.30 -24.47 -20.36
N LYS A 447 2.60 -25.47 -20.90
CA LYS A 447 2.54 -26.84 -20.33
C LYS A 447 3.93 -27.49 -20.17
N SER A 448 4.90 -27.13 -21.01
CA SER A 448 6.30 -27.61 -20.96
C SER A 448 7.07 -27.14 -19.72
N ALA A 449 6.55 -26.17 -18.97
CA ALA A 449 7.23 -25.58 -17.82
C ALA A 449 7.31 -26.49 -16.58
N LYS A 450 6.74 -27.71 -16.62
CA LYS A 450 6.97 -28.71 -15.56
C LYS A 450 8.38 -29.31 -15.62
N GLU A 451 9.00 -29.35 -16.81
CA GLU A 451 10.35 -29.93 -17.00
C GLU A 451 11.51 -29.02 -16.57
N SER A 452 11.20 -27.77 -16.22
CA SER A 452 12.20 -26.73 -15.94
C SER A 452 12.54 -26.55 -14.46
N LEU A 453 11.84 -27.24 -13.55
CA LEU A 453 12.04 -27.04 -12.11
C LEU A 453 13.15 -27.94 -11.55
N PRO A 454 13.96 -27.44 -10.60
CA PRO A 454 14.90 -28.25 -9.84
C PRO A 454 14.19 -29.38 -9.10
N ARG A 455 14.88 -30.53 -8.95
CA ARG A 455 14.38 -31.63 -8.13
C ARG A 455 14.38 -31.28 -6.65
N ASP A 456 15.28 -30.41 -6.23
CA ASP A 456 15.52 -30.01 -4.84
C ASP A 456 14.99 -28.58 -4.56
N LEU A 457 13.90 -28.18 -5.21
CA LEU A 457 13.32 -26.83 -5.17
C LEU A 457 13.04 -26.34 -3.73
N TRP A 458 12.74 -27.24 -2.81
CA TRP A 458 12.51 -26.92 -1.39
C TRP A 458 13.70 -26.21 -0.74
N ASN A 459 14.93 -26.40 -1.24
CA ASN A 459 16.12 -25.71 -0.75
C ASN A 459 16.04 -24.17 -0.95
N LEU A 460 15.19 -23.69 -1.86
CA LEU A 460 14.94 -22.26 -2.06
C LEU A 460 13.93 -21.68 -1.07
N TYR A 461 13.16 -22.52 -0.40
CA TYR A 461 12.03 -22.07 0.40
C TYR A 461 12.50 -21.41 1.69
N ASP A 462 13.44 -22.05 2.39
CA ASP A 462 14.04 -21.50 3.60
C ASP A 462 14.75 -20.16 3.34
N LEU A 463 15.30 -19.99 2.12
CA LEU A 463 15.94 -18.75 1.68
C LEU A 463 14.95 -17.60 1.43
N ASN A 464 13.64 -17.84 1.45
CA ASN A 464 12.63 -16.81 1.14
C ASN A 464 11.50 -16.77 2.18
N ARG A 465 11.70 -17.39 3.35
CA ARG A 465 10.70 -17.48 4.43
C ARG A 465 10.27 -16.14 5.03
N LEU A 466 11.03 -15.07 4.77
CA LEU A 466 10.88 -13.77 5.42
C LEU A 466 9.78 -12.87 4.81
N ASP A 467 9.13 -13.32 3.73
CA ASP A 467 8.22 -12.51 2.89
C ASP A 467 6.77 -12.36 3.43
N GLN A 468 6.46 -12.86 4.62
CA GLN A 468 5.07 -12.87 5.13
C GLN A 468 4.60 -11.54 5.73
N PHE A 469 5.52 -10.67 6.19
CA PHE A 469 5.16 -9.42 6.89
C PHE A 469 4.35 -8.45 6.02
N GLY A 470 4.61 -8.43 4.70
CA GLY A 470 3.87 -7.56 3.79
C GLY A 470 2.37 -7.89 3.72
N VAL A 471 2.00 -9.17 3.83
CA VAL A 471 0.58 -9.59 3.81
C VAL A 471 -0.14 -9.10 5.06
N LEU A 472 0.52 -9.14 6.23
CA LEU A 472 -0.03 -8.58 7.47
C LEU A 472 -0.29 -7.08 7.32
N MET A 473 0.67 -6.33 6.78
CA MET A 473 0.49 -4.88 6.55
C MET A 473 -0.67 -4.59 5.59
N ALA A 474 -0.82 -5.39 4.53
CA ALA A 474 -1.95 -5.27 3.60
C ALA A 474 -3.29 -5.55 4.29
N ARG A 475 -3.37 -6.58 5.15
CA ARG A 475 -4.58 -6.88 5.94
C ARG A 475 -4.96 -5.75 6.90
N LEU A 476 -3.98 -5.10 7.52
CA LEU A 476 -4.23 -3.91 8.35
C LEU A 476 -4.81 -2.76 7.50
N ASP A 477 -4.29 -2.54 6.29
CA ASP A 477 -4.84 -1.54 5.38
C ASP A 477 -6.28 -1.90 4.95
N ALA A 478 -6.58 -3.19 4.73
CA ALA A 478 -7.90 -3.67 4.34
C ALA A 478 -9.00 -3.44 5.39
N ILE A 479 -8.67 -3.43 6.68
CA ILE A 479 -9.63 -3.08 7.74
C ILE A 479 -10.13 -1.64 7.56
N VAL A 480 -9.25 -0.71 7.18
CA VAL A 480 -9.62 0.69 6.90
C VAL A 480 -10.48 0.76 5.63
N TYR A 481 -10.13 -0.03 4.62
CA TYR A 481 -10.87 -0.10 3.36
C TYR A 481 -12.27 -0.70 3.53
N ASP A 482 -12.43 -1.72 4.37
CA ASP A 482 -13.74 -2.32 4.63
C ASP A 482 -14.66 -1.36 5.41
N ALA A 483 -14.11 -0.61 6.39
CA ALA A 483 -14.86 0.46 7.06
C ALA A 483 -15.38 1.50 6.04
N ALA A 484 -14.52 1.93 5.11
CA ALA A 484 -14.92 2.83 4.02
C ALA A 484 -15.98 2.21 3.09
N SER A 485 -15.87 0.91 2.79
CA SER A 485 -16.85 0.19 1.98
C SER A 485 -18.24 0.20 2.61
N ARG A 486 -18.31 0.01 3.93
CA ARG A 486 -19.58 -0.02 4.68
C ARG A 486 -20.28 1.32 4.68
N VAL A 487 -19.54 2.40 4.93
CA VAL A 487 -20.08 3.77 4.86
C VAL A 487 -20.56 4.11 3.44
N ALA A 488 -19.85 3.67 2.41
CA ALA A 488 -20.31 3.86 1.03
C ALA A 488 -21.61 3.08 0.73
N LYS A 489 -21.72 1.84 1.23
CA LYS A 489 -22.91 0.99 1.02
C LYS A 489 -24.14 1.46 1.80
N SER A 490 -23.96 2.15 2.93
CA SER A 490 -25.08 2.66 3.72
C SER A 490 -25.78 3.86 3.07
N GLY A 491 -25.26 4.36 1.93
CA GLY A 491 -25.81 5.53 1.25
C GLY A 491 -25.61 6.83 2.06
N VAL A 492 -24.86 6.79 3.16
CA VAL A 492 -24.47 7.98 3.90
C VAL A 492 -23.45 8.72 3.05
N ALA A 493 -23.91 9.79 2.40
CA ALA A 493 -23.04 10.69 1.65
C ALA A 493 -21.93 11.20 2.57
N VAL A 494 -20.72 10.66 2.41
CA VAL A 494 -19.53 11.21 3.05
C VAL A 494 -19.28 12.53 2.35
N THR A 495 -19.58 13.66 3.02
CA THR A 495 -19.36 15.00 2.46
C THR A 495 -17.92 15.05 1.94
N PRO A 496 -17.71 15.08 0.61
CA PRO A 496 -16.36 14.97 0.08
C PRO A 496 -15.58 16.19 0.57
N THR A 497 -14.36 15.97 1.05
CA THR A 497 -13.40 17.06 1.20
C THR A 497 -13.34 17.80 -0.14
N PRO A 498 -13.44 19.15 -0.18
CA PRO A 498 -13.51 19.91 -1.43
C PRO A 498 -12.47 19.38 -2.41
N SER A 499 -12.95 18.82 -3.51
CA SER A 499 -12.09 18.32 -4.57
C SER A 499 -11.24 19.48 -5.11
N PRO A 500 -9.93 19.29 -5.35
CA PRO A 500 -9.17 20.27 -6.12
C PRO A 500 -9.84 20.45 -7.49
N PRO A 501 -9.73 21.65 -8.10
CA PRO A 501 -10.44 21.98 -9.33
C PRO A 501 -10.20 20.92 -10.42
N PRO A 502 -11.21 20.61 -11.27
CA PRO A 502 -11.15 19.51 -12.24
C PRO A 502 -9.93 19.54 -13.16
N SER A 503 -9.42 20.73 -13.49
CA SER A 503 -8.21 20.92 -14.31
C SER A 503 -6.92 20.41 -13.64
N GLN A 504 -6.94 20.13 -12.34
CA GLN A 504 -5.80 19.69 -11.55
C GLN A 504 -5.92 18.24 -11.06
N GLN A 505 -7.02 17.53 -11.37
CA GLN A 505 -7.18 16.16 -10.94
C GLN A 505 -6.47 15.19 -11.90
N PRO A 506 -5.47 14.44 -11.42
CA PRO A 506 -4.89 13.37 -12.21
C PRO A 506 -5.95 12.29 -12.43
N ARG A 507 -6.18 11.93 -13.71
CA ARG A 507 -7.22 10.96 -14.12
C ARG A 507 -7.06 9.57 -13.50
N CYS A 508 -5.86 9.25 -13.02
CA CYS A 508 -5.48 7.94 -12.46
C CYS A 508 -6.15 7.61 -11.11
N PHE A 509 -6.80 8.57 -10.43
CA PHE A 509 -7.38 8.36 -9.09
C PHE A 509 -8.85 8.82 -9.00
N PRO A 510 -9.79 8.13 -9.67
CA PRO A 510 -11.21 8.49 -9.67
C PRO A 510 -11.90 8.04 -8.37
N TRP A 511 -11.62 8.76 -7.28
CA TRP A 511 -12.28 8.58 -5.98
C TRP A 511 -13.68 9.20 -5.91
N ASP A 512 -14.15 9.84 -6.98
CA ASP A 512 -15.51 10.39 -7.06
C ASP A 512 -16.48 9.23 -7.26
N MET A 513 -16.91 8.59 -6.16
CA MET A 513 -17.81 7.43 -6.18
C MET A 513 -19.25 7.76 -6.62
N ASP A 514 -19.61 9.04 -6.73
CA ASP A 514 -21.00 9.49 -6.95
C ASP A 514 -21.22 10.25 -8.26
N LYS A 515 -20.21 10.41 -9.12
CA LYS A 515 -20.45 10.99 -10.43
C LYS A 515 -20.81 9.89 -11.42
N PRO A 516 -22.06 9.83 -11.93
CA PRO A 516 -22.37 8.95 -13.04
C PRO A 516 -21.41 9.30 -14.18
N HIS A 517 -20.48 8.39 -14.46
CA HIS A 517 -19.65 8.51 -15.65
C HIS A 517 -20.60 8.56 -16.83
N CYS A 518 -20.51 9.62 -17.63
CA CYS A 518 -21.15 9.69 -18.94
C CYS A 518 -20.65 8.49 -19.76
N ARG A 519 -21.37 7.38 -19.68
CA ARG A 519 -21.31 6.29 -20.65
C ARG A 519 -22.10 6.80 -21.84
N ASP A 520 -21.41 7.13 -22.92
CA ASP A 520 -21.61 6.47 -24.21
C ASP A 520 -20.84 7.20 -25.33
N GLY A 521 -20.44 6.40 -26.32
CA GLY A 521 -19.64 6.80 -27.48
C GLY A 521 -20.28 7.89 -28.32
N GLY A 522 -20.01 9.15 -27.99
CA GLY A 522 -20.34 10.31 -28.79
C GLY A 522 -19.29 11.40 -28.62
N PHE A 523 -18.34 11.47 -29.55
CA PHE A 523 -17.56 12.69 -29.78
C PHE A 523 -18.53 13.79 -30.22
N ARG A 524 -19.17 14.50 -29.28
CA ARG A 524 -19.70 15.88 -29.40
C ARG A 524 -20.52 16.25 -28.15
N ARG A 525 -20.12 17.37 -27.55
CA ARG A 525 -20.86 18.21 -26.58
C ARG A 525 -20.96 17.71 -25.13
N CYS A 526 -19.86 17.83 -24.39
CA CYS A 526 -19.95 18.40 -23.05
C CYS A 526 -19.73 19.91 -23.20
N GLY A 527 -20.81 20.69 -23.09
CA GLY A 527 -20.81 22.13 -23.27
C GLY A 527 -19.90 22.83 -22.27
N TRP A 528 -18.86 23.47 -22.78
CA TRP A 528 -18.30 24.65 -22.16
C TRP A 528 -19.28 25.79 -22.41
N ILE A 529 -19.97 26.25 -21.36
CA ILE A 529 -20.53 27.59 -21.35
C ILE A 529 -19.47 28.45 -20.67
N GLY A 530 -18.72 29.17 -21.50
CA GLY A 530 -18.04 30.38 -21.08
C GLY A 530 -19.06 31.53 -20.98
N ASP A 531 -18.75 32.46 -20.08
CA ASP A 531 -19.18 33.87 -19.98
C ASP A 531 -19.36 34.22 -18.48
N ARG A 532 -18.78 35.26 -17.89
CA ARG A 532 -18.03 36.46 -18.31
C ARG A 532 -16.91 36.76 -17.33
#